data_AF-A0A1H1VXT9-F1
#
_entry.id   AF-A0A1H1VXT9-F1
#
_cell.length_a   1.000
_cell.length_b   1.000
_cell.length_c   1.000
_cell.angle_alpha   90.00
_cell.angle_beta   90.00
_cell.angle_gamma   90.00
#
_symmetry.space_group_name_H-M   'P 1'
#
loop_
_entity.id
_entity.type
_entity.pdbx_description
1 polymer ?
#
loop_
_entity_poly.entity_id
_entity_poly.type
_entity_poly.pdbx_seq_one_letter_code
_entity_poly.pdbx_strand_id
1 'polypeptide(L)'
;MGDTIERYKNELQRIAWRIQYKARVQQKRECPLRSDFHSPVEITDVMVSDLYVKQILELIPTSTGRNVIIDFYIRDKSERQIAEELNISQQAVSKWKKKL
;
A
#
# COMPACT_ATOMS: atom_id res chain seq x y z
N MET A 1 -33.56 -32.27 -45.51
CA MET A 1 -32.54 -31.22 -45.62
C MET A 1 -32.30 -30.44 -44.31
N GLY A 2 -33.18 -30.51 -43.31
CA GLY A 2 -32.98 -29.86 -41.99
C GLY A 2 -32.02 -30.59 -41.04
N ASP A 3 -31.95 -31.92 -41.09
CA ASP A 3 -31.14 -32.74 -40.17
C ASP A 3 -29.62 -32.47 -40.29
N THR A 4 -29.14 -32.11 -41.48
CA THR A 4 -27.73 -31.82 -41.72
C THR A 4 -27.30 -30.48 -41.09
N ILE A 5 -28.17 -29.47 -41.17
CA ILE A 5 -27.91 -28.13 -40.59
C ILE A 5 -27.87 -28.21 -39.07
N GLU A 6 -28.79 -28.99 -38.49
CA GLU A 6 -28.88 -29.18 -37.04
C GLU A 6 -27.67 -29.93 -36.48
N ARG A 7 -27.17 -30.94 -37.22
CA ARG A 7 -25.90 -31.61 -36.91
C ARG A 7 -24.72 -30.65 -36.90
N TYR A 8 -24.55 -29.82 -37.93
CA TYR A 8 -23.47 -28.84 -37.98
C TYR A 8 -23.56 -27.80 -36.86
N LYS A 9 -24.78 -27.35 -36.53
CA LYS A 9 -25.01 -26.44 -35.42
C LYS A 9 -24.61 -27.06 -34.08
N ASN A 10 -24.95 -28.33 -33.85
CA ASN A 10 -24.57 -29.06 -32.65
C ASN A 10 -23.05 -29.26 -32.54
N GLU A 11 -22.37 -29.53 -33.65
CA GLU A 11 -20.91 -29.63 -33.67
C GLU A 11 -20.23 -28.28 -33.40
N LEU A 12 -20.73 -27.20 -33.98
CA LEU A 12 -20.23 -25.85 -33.68
C LEU A 12 -20.39 -25.49 -32.20
N GLN A 13 -21.53 -25.81 -31.59
CA GLN A 13 -21.76 -25.60 -30.16
C GLN A 13 -20.79 -26.42 -29.30
N ARG A 14 -20.54 -27.69 -29.66
CA ARG A 14 -19.58 -28.54 -28.96
C ARG A 14 -18.15 -28.00 -29.04
N ILE A 15 -17.74 -27.51 -30.21
CA ILE A 15 -16.42 -26.91 -30.42
C ILE A 15 -16.30 -25.62 -29.59
N ALA A 16 -17.30 -24.73 -29.67
CA ALA A 16 -17.33 -23.49 -28.89
C ALA A 16 -17.24 -23.76 -27.38
N TRP A 17 -18.00 -24.75 -26.89
CA TRP A 17 -17.94 -25.17 -25.49
C TRP A 17 -16.56 -25.68 -25.08
N ARG A 18 -15.92 -26.50 -25.91
CA ARG A 18 -14.56 -27.01 -25.66
C ARG A 18 -13.54 -25.88 -25.60
N ILE A 19 -13.64 -24.89 -26.48
CA ILE A 19 -12.77 -23.70 -26.48
C ILE A 19 -12.95 -22.90 -25.19
N GLN A 20 -14.19 -22.57 -24.83
CA GLN A 20 -14.49 -21.83 -23.60
C GLN A 20 -14.05 -22.58 -22.34
N TYR A 21 -14.31 -23.88 -22.29
CA TYR A 21 -13.91 -24.72 -21.16
C TYR A 21 -12.39 -24.76 -21.01
N LYS A 22 -11.66 -24.96 -22.12
CA LYS A 22 -10.19 -24.94 -22.12
C LYS A 22 -9.66 -23.59 -21.65
N ALA A 23 -10.19 -22.48 -22.17
CA ALA A 23 -9.81 -21.13 -21.75
C ALA A 23 -10.06 -20.90 -20.25
N ARG A 24 -11.21 -21.35 -19.73
CA ARG A 24 -11.56 -21.25 -18.31
C ARG A 24 -10.63 -22.09 -17.42
N VAL A 25 -10.25 -23.29 -17.85
CA VAL A 25 -9.31 -24.14 -17.11
C VAL A 25 -7.91 -23.54 -17.13
N GLN A 26 -7.47 -23.01 -18.27
CA GLN A 26 -6.18 -22.30 -18.40
C GLN A 26 -6.16 -21.06 -17.51
N GLN A 27 -7.17 -20.20 -17.58
CA GLN A 27 -7.30 -19.01 -16.74
C GLN A 27 -7.30 -19.33 -15.24
N LYS A 28 -7.83 -20.49 -14.81
CA LYS A 28 -7.80 -20.92 -13.41
C LYS A 28 -6.44 -21.44 -12.96
N ARG A 29 -5.64 -21.97 -13.89
CA ARG A 29 -4.31 -22.55 -13.63
C ARG A 29 -3.21 -21.50 -13.76
N GLU A 30 -3.42 -20.54 -14.64
CA GLU A 30 -2.67 -19.29 -14.68
C GLU A 30 -3.11 -18.45 -13.48
N CYS A 31 -2.18 -17.78 -12.81
CA CYS A 31 -2.57 -16.75 -11.85
C CYS A 31 -3.20 -15.63 -12.69
N PRO A 32 -4.52 -15.36 -12.61
CA PRO A 32 -5.07 -14.21 -13.31
C PRO A 32 -4.36 -13.01 -12.69
N LEU A 33 -3.50 -12.36 -13.47
CA LEU A 33 -3.02 -11.02 -13.18
C LEU A 33 -4.28 -10.17 -13.11
N ARG A 34 -4.88 -10.07 -11.92
CA ARG A 34 -5.92 -9.09 -11.67
C ARG A 34 -5.30 -7.78 -12.08
N SER A 35 -5.94 -7.09 -13.01
CA SER A 35 -5.65 -5.69 -13.33
C SER A 35 -6.00 -4.76 -12.16
N ASP A 36 -6.01 -5.27 -10.93
CA ASP A 36 -5.79 -4.49 -9.73
C ASP A 36 -4.28 -4.19 -9.67
N PHE A 37 -3.73 -3.63 -10.77
CA PHE A 37 -2.54 -2.82 -10.67
C PHE A 37 -2.98 -1.59 -9.87
N HIS A 38 -3.02 -1.74 -8.55
CA HIS A 38 -2.77 -0.58 -7.71
C HIS A 38 -1.49 0.02 -8.28
N SER A 39 -1.59 1.21 -8.86
CA SER A 39 -0.43 1.93 -9.33
C SER A 39 0.59 1.83 -8.19
N PRO A 40 1.79 1.30 -8.43
CA PRO A 40 2.85 1.40 -7.44
C PRO A 40 2.86 2.88 -7.06
N VAL A 41 2.76 3.18 -5.75
CA VAL A 41 2.96 4.55 -5.28
C VAL A 41 4.22 5.03 -5.98
N GLU A 42 4.09 6.07 -6.79
CA GLU A 42 5.20 6.47 -7.63
C GLU A 42 6.36 6.79 -6.69
N ILE A 43 7.54 6.22 -6.97
CA ILE A 43 8.70 6.37 -6.09
C ILE A 43 8.99 7.86 -5.83
N THR A 44 8.70 8.69 -6.84
CA THR A 44 8.69 10.16 -6.78
C THR A 44 7.79 10.71 -5.67
N ASP A 45 6.57 10.20 -5.53
CA ASP A 45 5.59 10.68 -4.55
C ASP A 45 6.04 10.34 -3.11
N VAL A 46 6.59 9.13 -2.90
CA VAL A 46 7.21 8.75 -1.62
C VAL A 46 8.40 9.65 -1.30
N MET A 47 9.29 9.87 -2.27
CA MET A 47 10.48 10.70 -2.07
C MET A 47 10.13 12.18 -1.81
N VAL A 48 9.10 12.71 -2.48
CA VAL A 48 8.61 14.07 -2.26
C VAL A 48 8.01 14.19 -0.86
N SER A 49 7.24 13.21 -0.41
CA SER A 49 6.68 13.15 0.94
C SER A 49 7.80 13.13 2.01
N ASP A 50 8.80 12.27 1.85
CA ASP A 50 9.94 12.17 2.78
C ASP A 50 10.74 13.48 2.87
N LEU A 51 10.96 14.13 1.72
CA LEU A 51 11.65 15.42 1.65
C LEU A 51 10.84 16.51 2.36
N TYR A 52 9.53 16.53 2.13
CA TYR A 52 8.62 17.49 2.76
C TYR A 52 8.57 17.31 4.29
N VAL A 53 8.48 16.06 4.77
CA VAL A 53 8.54 15.75 6.21
C VAL A 53 9.85 16.25 6.83
N LYS A 54 11.00 16.02 6.16
CA LYS A 54 12.30 16.52 6.64
C LYS A 54 12.32 18.04 6.75
N GLN A 55 11.81 18.75 5.73
CA GLN A 55 11.74 20.22 5.76
C GLN A 55 10.89 20.73 6.93
N ILE A 56 9.73 20.11 7.19
CA ILE A 56 8.89 20.47 8.33
C ILE A 56 9.63 20.26 9.66
N LEU A 57 10.33 19.13 9.80
CA LEU A 57 11.10 18.84 11.01
C LEU A 57 12.23 19.85 11.23
N GLU A 58 12.83 20.37 10.17
CA GLU A 58 13.85 21.43 10.25
C GLU A 58 13.29 22.76 10.75
N LEU A 59 12.01 23.07 10.46
CA LEU A 59 11.33 24.27 10.96
C LEU A 59 11.16 24.28 12.49
N ILE A 60 11.27 23.13 13.15
CA ILE A 60 11.21 23.05 14.62
C ILE A 60 12.51 23.67 15.17
N PRO A 61 12.45 24.81 15.89
CA PRO A 61 13.65 25.57 16.26
C PRO A 61 14.48 24.88 17.36
N THR A 62 13.86 24.02 18.18
CA THR A 62 14.52 23.32 19.27
C THR A 62 14.88 21.88 18.87
N SER A 63 16.14 21.51 19.09
CA SER A 63 16.62 20.14 18.91
C SER A 63 15.83 19.13 19.76
N THR A 64 15.48 19.51 21.00
CA THR A 64 14.67 18.68 21.89
C THR A 64 13.26 18.44 21.35
N GLY A 65 12.59 19.47 20.83
CA GLY A 65 11.24 19.32 20.25
C GLY A 65 11.27 18.45 19.00
N ARG A 66 12.27 18.66 18.14
CA ARG A 66 12.49 17.84 16.93
C ARG A 66 12.71 16.38 17.28
N ASN A 67 13.58 16.08 18.25
CA ASN A 67 13.86 14.70 18.67
C ASN A 67 12.61 14.03 19.25
N VAL A 68 11.85 14.73 20.09
CA VAL A 68 10.58 14.19 20.64
C VAL A 68 9.62 13.78 19.53
N ILE A 69 9.46 14.60 18.47
CA ILE A 69 8.57 14.27 17.35
C ILE A 69 9.09 13.08 16.54
N ILE A 70 10.39 13.06 16.21
CA ILE A 70 11.01 11.97 15.46
C ILE A 70 10.88 10.66 16.23
N ASP A 71 11.24 10.65 17.52
CA ASP A 71 11.20 9.45 18.32
C ASP A 71 9.77 8.93 18.53
N PHE A 72 8.78 9.81 18.64
CA PHE A 72 7.38 9.42 18.83
C PHE A 72 6.70 8.95 17.55
N TYR A 73 6.80 9.72 16.45
CA TYR A 73 6.02 9.47 15.23
C TYR A 73 6.75 8.67 14.16
N ILE A 74 8.09 8.65 14.17
CA ILE A 74 8.89 7.94 13.15
C ILE A 74 9.47 6.64 13.73
N ARG A 75 9.81 6.63 15.02
CA ARG A 75 10.46 5.47 15.68
C ARG A 75 9.53 4.73 16.64
N ASP A 76 8.26 5.09 16.71
CA ASP A 76 7.21 4.48 17.56
C ASP A 76 7.63 4.29 19.03
N LYS A 77 8.44 5.20 19.58
CA LYS A 77 8.86 5.14 20.98
C LYS A 77 7.77 5.67 21.90
N SER A 78 7.62 5.03 23.06
CA SER A 78 6.74 5.51 24.11
C SER A 78 7.28 6.79 24.76
N GLU A 79 6.39 7.60 25.34
CA GLU A 79 6.79 8.84 26.03
C GLU A 79 7.77 8.59 27.18
N ARG A 80 7.74 7.41 27.79
CA ARG A 80 8.69 7.01 28.85
C ARG A 80 10.08 6.76 28.28
N GLN A 81 10.19 6.01 27.19
CA GLN A 81 11.47 5.77 26.52
C GLN A 81 12.10 7.08 26.03
N ILE A 82 11.30 7.98 25.46
CA ILE A 82 11.76 9.30 25.01
C ILE A 82 12.23 10.16 26.20
N ALA A 83 11.51 10.12 27.31
CA ALA A 83 11.87 10.83 28.53
C ALA A 83 13.22 10.35 29.09
N GLU A 84 13.44 9.03 29.10
CA GLU A 84 14.71 8.41 29.52
C GLU A 84 15.87 8.78 28.59
N GLU A 85 15.68 8.68 27.27
CA GLU A 85 16.72 8.96 26.27
C GLU A 85 17.13 10.44 26.23
N LEU A 86 16.15 11.35 26.35
CA LEU A 86 16.40 12.79 26.32
C LEU A 86 16.67 13.39 27.70
N ASN A 87 16.67 12.57 28.76
CA ASN A 87 16.82 12.97 30.16
C ASN A 87 15.86 14.12 30.56
N ILE A 88 14.60 14.01 30.15
CA ILE A 88 13.52 14.97 30.46
C ILE A 88 12.35 14.25 31.12
N SER A 89 11.44 14.99 31.77
CA SER A 89 10.26 14.36 32.35
C SER A 89 9.25 13.93 31.28
N GLN A 90 8.49 12.87 31.54
CA GLN A 90 7.40 12.43 30.66
C GLN A 90 6.38 13.57 30.41
N GLN A 91 6.14 14.43 31.40
CA GLN A 91 5.31 15.62 31.24
C GLN A 91 5.90 16.64 30.26
N ALA A 92 7.23 16.77 30.21
CA ALA A 92 7.91 17.63 29.24
C ALA A 92 7.72 17.09 27.82
N VAL A 93 7.84 15.77 27.61
CA VAL A 93 7.54 15.11 26.32
C VAL A 93 6.10 15.40 25.88
N SER A 94 5.13 15.24 26.78
CA SER A 94 3.71 15.52 26.51
C SER A 94 3.45 17.00 26.17
N LYS A 95 4.15 17.93 26.85
CA LYS A 95 4.08 19.37 26.52
C LYS A 95 4.65 19.66 25.14
N TRP A 96 5.74 19.02 24.74
CA TRP A 96 6.32 19.19 23.40
C TRP A 96 5.38 18.69 22.30
N LYS A 97 4.71 17.55 22.51
CA LYS A 97 3.65 17.06 21.60
C LYS A 97 2.49 18.03 21.39
N LYS A 98 2.17 18.86 22.40
CA LYS A 98 1.05 19.82 22.37
C LYS A 98 1.43 21.23 21.92
N LYS A 99 2.72 21.56 21.97
CA LYS A 99 3.24 22.91 21.64
C LYS A 99 3.47 23.10 20.14
N LEU A 100 3.65 21.99 19.42
CA LEU A 100 3.59 21.91 17.97
C LEU A 100 2.15 21.69 17.55
#